data_AF-A0A1A1W3E0-F1
#
_entry.id   AF-A0A1A1W3E0-F1
#
_cell.length_a   1.000
_cell.length_b   1.000
_cell.length_c   1.000
_cell.angle_alpha   90.00
_cell.angle_beta   90.00
_cell.angle_gamma   90.00
#
_symmetry.space_group_name_H-M   'P 1'
#
loop_
_entity.id
_entity.type
_entity.pdbx_description
1 polymer ?
#
loop_
_entity_poly.entity_id
_entity_poly.type
_entity_poly.pdbx_seq_one_letter_code
_entity_poly.pdbx_strand_id
1 'polypeptide(L)'
;MKIRVIELIRAGWGGVLAAAPAEVLSHIHGVRADRKAIVVTRILGARHLAQAALSGVNPGPEVLAAGVWVDTVHAATALGLALVDRRRARGGVIDAVVAASWAAMGWRHLRTGQARTDGVRGRDRLARAVLPVLPGGRALMAQAQAVRAT
;
A
#
# COMPACT_ATOMS: atom_id res chain seq x y z
N MET A 1 20.94 5.42 7.63
CA MET A 1 19.79 4.81 6.91
C MET A 1 18.52 5.37 7.52
N LYS A 2 17.61 6.01 6.76
CA LYS A 2 16.33 6.51 7.32
C LYS A 2 15.27 5.44 7.09
N ILE A 3 14.91 4.72 8.16
CA ILE A 3 13.77 3.80 8.16
C ILE A 3 12.52 4.61 8.47
N ARG A 4 11.49 4.48 7.64
CA ARG A 4 10.24 5.22 7.85
C ARG A 4 9.39 4.46 8.86
N VAL A 5 9.03 5.10 9.97
CA VAL A 5 8.17 4.53 11.02
C VAL A 5 6.88 3.94 10.43
N ILE A 6 6.30 4.61 9.43
CA ILE A 6 5.12 4.13 8.72
C ILE A 6 5.29 2.74 8.09
N GLU A 7 6.49 2.43 7.57
CA GLU A 7 6.76 1.13 6.95
C GLU A 7 7.04 0.06 8.01
N LEU A 8 7.51 0.44 9.20
CA LEU A 8 7.57 -0.49 10.34
C LEU A 8 6.17 -0.86 10.82
N ILE A 9 5.26 0.12 10.92
CA ILE A 9 3.86 -0.14 11.26
C ILE A 9 3.21 -1.00 10.18
N ARG A 10 3.43 -0.69 8.90
CA ARG A 10 2.95 -1.49 7.76
C ARG A 10 3.49 -2.92 7.80
N ALA A 11 4.79 -3.10 8.10
CA ALA A 11 5.40 -4.42 8.24
C ALA A 11 4.81 -5.21 9.41
N GLY A 12 4.60 -4.57 10.56
CA GLY A 12 3.93 -5.19 11.72
C GLY A 12 2.52 -5.65 11.38
N TRP A 13 1.72 -4.77 10.77
CA TRP A 13 0.36 -5.11 10.31
C TRP A 13 0.37 -6.26 9.29
N GLY A 14 1.25 -6.19 8.29
CA GLY A 14 1.42 -7.24 7.28
C GLY A 14 1.84 -8.59 7.88
N GLY A 15 2.70 -8.56 8.90
CA GLY A 15 3.12 -9.74 9.66
C GLY A 15 1.95 -10.38 10.40
N VAL A 16 1.12 -9.59 11.08
CA VAL A 16 -0.09 -10.07 11.77
C VAL A 16 -1.06 -10.71 10.78
N LEU A 17 -1.32 -10.07 9.64
CA LEU A 17 -2.20 -10.60 8.58
C LEU A 17 -1.68 -11.92 7.98
N ALA A 18 -0.36 -12.06 7.81
CA ALA A 18 0.25 -13.26 7.25
C ALA A 18 0.30 -14.42 8.26
N ALA A 19 0.65 -14.13 9.51
CA ALA A 19 0.86 -15.14 10.56
C ALA A 19 -0.44 -15.56 11.26
N ALA A 20 -1.33 -14.62 11.55
CA ALA A 20 -2.57 -14.83 12.31
C ALA A 20 -3.83 -14.38 11.55
N PRO A 21 -4.06 -14.85 10.30
CA PRO A 21 -5.18 -14.40 9.48
C PRO A 21 -6.56 -14.76 10.06
N ALA A 22 -6.67 -15.91 10.76
CA ALA A 22 -7.93 -16.36 11.34
C ALA A 22 -8.38 -15.43 12.48
N GLU A 23 -7.45 -15.01 13.34
CA GLU A 23 -7.72 -14.10 14.46
C GLU A 23 -8.16 -12.72 13.98
N VAL A 24 -7.50 -12.19 12.94
CA VAL A 24 -7.90 -10.92 12.33
C VAL A 24 -9.30 -11.02 11.71
N LEU A 25 -9.58 -12.12 11.00
CA LEU A 25 -10.88 -12.31 10.34
C LEU A 25 -12.02 -12.42 11.35
N SER A 26 -11.83 -13.17 12.44
CA SER A 26 -12.85 -13.38 13.46
C SER A 26 -13.07 -12.14 14.33
N HIS A 27 -12.00 -11.49 14.80
CA HIS A 27 -12.11 -10.41 15.78
C HIS A 27 -12.22 -9.01 15.17
N ILE A 28 -11.51 -8.74 14.06
CA ILE A 28 -11.43 -7.39 13.48
C ILE A 28 -12.42 -7.25 12.33
N HIS A 29 -12.36 -8.15 11.36
CA HIS A 29 -13.22 -8.07 10.17
C HIS A 29 -14.64 -8.61 10.43
N GLY A 30 -14.83 -9.44 11.46
CA GLY A 30 -16.11 -10.05 11.81
C GLY A 30 -16.66 -10.96 10.71
N VAL A 31 -15.76 -11.58 9.93
CA VAL A 31 -16.11 -12.48 8.82
C VAL A 31 -15.78 -13.90 9.26
N ARG A 32 -16.63 -14.88 8.91
CA ARG A 32 -16.29 -16.30 9.09
C ARG A 32 -14.99 -16.59 8.35
N ALA A 33 -14.01 -17.12 9.08
CA ALA A 33 -12.71 -17.50 8.54
C ALA A 33 -12.83 -18.76 7.67
N ASP A 34 -13.38 -18.59 6.47
CA ASP A 34 -13.33 -19.62 5.45
C ASP A 34 -11.95 -19.67 4.79
N ARG A 35 -11.64 -20.79 4.13
CA ARG A 35 -10.32 -21.03 3.54
C ARG A 35 -9.93 -19.95 2.52
N LYS A 36 -10.90 -19.38 1.79
CA LYS A 36 -10.65 -18.31 0.81
C LYS A 36 -10.28 -17.02 1.51
N ALA A 37 -11.03 -16.64 2.55
CA ALA A 37 -10.76 -15.45 3.34
C ALA A 37 -9.36 -15.50 3.97
N ILE A 38 -8.95 -16.65 4.52
CA ILE A 38 -7.60 -16.84 5.08
C ILE A 38 -6.51 -16.61 4.02
N VAL A 39 -6.67 -17.19 2.83
CA VAL A 39 -5.69 -17.02 1.73
C VAL A 39 -5.61 -15.56 1.30
N VAL A 40 -6.76 -14.89 1.13
CA VAL A 40 -6.81 -13.46 0.77
C VAL A 40 -6.12 -12.60 1.83
N THR A 41 -6.40 -12.83 3.12
CA THR A 41 -5.76 -12.10 4.23
C THR A 41 -4.24 -12.32 4.25
N ARG A 42 -3.76 -13.53 3.96
CA ARG A 42 -2.31 -13.80 3.85
C ARG A 42 -1.67 -13.10 2.66
N ILE A 43 -2.33 -13.08 1.51
CA ILE A 43 -1.87 -12.35 0.32
C ILE A 43 -1.79 -10.85 0.62
N LEU A 44 -2.79 -10.30 1.32
CA LEU A 44 -2.79 -8.92 1.79
C LEU A 44 -1.61 -8.65 2.74
N GLY A 45 -1.38 -9.53 3.70
CA GLY A 45 -0.21 -9.45 4.60
C GLY A 45 1.11 -9.47 3.84
N ALA A 46 1.28 -10.39 2.90
CA ALA A 46 2.46 -10.48 2.04
C ALA A 46 2.66 -9.20 1.21
N ARG A 47 1.58 -8.60 0.71
CA ARG A 47 1.63 -7.32 -0.01
C ARG A 47 2.13 -6.18 0.89
N HIS A 48 1.61 -6.06 2.11
CA HIS A 48 2.09 -5.06 3.06
C HIS A 48 3.58 -5.25 3.39
N LEU A 49 4.03 -6.48 3.59
CA LEU A 49 5.44 -6.82 3.82
C LEU A 49 6.31 -6.48 2.61
N ALA A 50 5.89 -6.85 1.40
CA ALA A 50 6.62 -6.52 0.18
C ALA A 50 6.72 -5.00 -0.02
N GLN A 51 5.64 -4.27 0.23
CA GLN A 51 5.62 -2.82 0.10
C GLN A 51 6.49 -2.14 1.16
N ALA A 52 6.49 -2.65 2.40
CA ALA A 52 7.37 -2.19 3.46
C ALA A 52 8.85 -2.48 3.15
N ALA A 53 9.18 -3.64 2.58
CA ALA A 53 10.53 -3.99 2.16
C ALA A 53 11.01 -3.09 1.00
N LEU A 54 10.15 -2.92 -0.02
CA LEU A 54 10.47 -2.13 -1.21
C LEU A 54 10.49 -0.62 -0.95
N SER A 55 9.81 -0.13 0.09
CA SER A 55 9.69 1.31 0.39
C SER A 55 10.32 1.73 1.72
N GLY A 56 10.76 0.79 2.55
CA GLY A 56 11.21 1.05 3.93
C GLY A 56 12.58 1.71 4.06
N VAL A 57 13.50 1.43 3.13
CA VAL A 57 14.87 1.95 3.18
C VAL A 57 15.09 2.91 2.03
N ASN A 58 15.18 4.22 2.31
CA ASN A 58 15.55 5.25 1.34
C ASN A 58 14.83 5.09 -0.04
N PRO A 59 13.50 5.15 -0.12
CA PRO A 59 12.79 5.11 -1.40
C PRO A 59 12.92 6.43 -2.15
N GLY A 60 13.01 6.38 -3.48
CA GLY A 60 12.87 7.57 -4.31
C GLY A 60 11.41 8.04 -4.39
N PRO A 61 11.16 9.27 -4.88
CA PRO A 61 9.81 9.81 -5.09
C PRO A 61 8.94 8.93 -6.00
N GLU A 62 9.53 8.25 -6.98
CA GLU A 62 8.80 7.41 -7.95
C GLU A 62 8.28 6.11 -7.31
N VAL A 63 9.07 5.49 -6.42
CA VAL A 63 8.62 4.33 -5.64
C VAL A 63 7.51 4.72 -4.68
N LEU A 64 7.59 5.92 -4.10
CA LEU A 64 6.50 6.45 -3.30
C LEU A 64 5.22 6.66 -4.08
N ALA A 65 5.32 7.30 -5.25
CA ALA A 65 4.19 7.48 -6.16
C ALA A 65 3.56 6.14 -6.56
N ALA A 66 4.38 5.11 -6.80
CA ALA A 66 3.90 3.76 -7.11
C ALA A 66 3.12 3.18 -5.93
N GLY A 67 3.67 3.30 -4.71
CA GLY A 67 3.01 2.86 -3.49
C GLY A 67 1.66 3.54 -3.26
N VAL A 68 1.58 4.86 -3.47
CA VAL A 68 0.32 5.63 -3.39
C VAL A 68 -0.70 5.08 -4.37
N TRP A 69 -0.31 4.91 -5.64
CA TRP A 69 -1.21 4.38 -6.66
C TRP A 69 -1.76 2.99 -6.30
N VAL A 70 -0.86 2.10 -5.88
CA VAL A 70 -1.16 0.72 -5.46
C VAL A 70 -2.15 0.71 -4.30
N ASP A 71 -1.93 1.53 -3.28
CA ASP A 71 -2.80 1.64 -2.10
C ASP A 71 -4.18 2.24 -2.47
N THR A 72 -4.23 3.25 -3.35
CA THR A 72 -5.49 3.85 -3.82
C THR A 72 -6.35 2.87 -4.62
N VAL A 73 -5.76 2.15 -5.59
CA VAL A 73 -6.48 1.14 -6.39
C VAL A 73 -7.00 0.02 -5.49
N HIS A 74 -6.23 -0.35 -4.47
CA HIS A 74 -6.68 -1.34 -3.51
C HIS A 74 -7.87 -0.89 -2.70
N ALA A 75 -7.82 0.34 -2.17
CA ALA A 75 -8.93 0.90 -1.42
C ALA A 75 -10.21 0.92 -2.26
N ALA A 76 -10.11 1.34 -3.53
CA ALA A 76 -11.25 1.38 -4.45
C ALA A 76 -11.82 -0.02 -4.74
N THR A 77 -10.96 -1.01 -4.99
CA THR A 77 -11.39 -2.38 -5.28
C THR A 77 -11.96 -3.08 -4.04
N ALA A 78 -11.37 -2.89 -2.86
CA ALA A 78 -11.88 -3.41 -1.59
C ALA A 78 -13.27 -2.82 -1.24
N LEU A 79 -13.43 -1.50 -1.45
CA LEU A 79 -14.71 -0.83 -1.28
C LEU A 79 -15.75 -1.33 -2.30
N GLY A 80 -15.37 -1.49 -3.56
CA GLY A 80 -16.24 -2.06 -4.60
C GLY A 80 -16.72 -3.46 -4.24
N LEU A 81 -15.82 -4.33 -3.77
CA LEU A 81 -16.18 -5.67 -3.29
C LEU A 81 -17.10 -5.62 -2.07
N ALA A 82 -16.88 -4.69 -1.13
CA ALA A 82 -17.75 -4.50 0.03
C ALA A 82 -19.18 -4.08 -0.36
N LEU A 83 -19.33 -3.31 -1.45
CA LEU A 83 -20.63 -2.91 -1.97
C LEU A 83 -21.38 -4.07 -2.65
N VAL A 84 -20.66 -4.98 -3.31
CA VAL A 84 -21.25 -6.12 -4.04
C VAL A 84 -21.53 -7.33 -3.14
N ASP A 85 -20.70 -7.59 -2.13
CA ASP A 85 -20.87 -8.71 -1.19
C ASP A 85 -21.16 -8.22 0.24
N ARG A 86 -22.44 -8.06 0.55
CA ARG A 86 -22.90 -7.63 1.88
C ARG A 86 -22.49 -8.56 3.01
N ARG A 87 -22.26 -9.85 2.76
CA ARG A 87 -21.82 -10.80 3.80
C ARG A 87 -20.40 -10.51 4.27
N ARG A 88 -19.60 -9.86 3.43
CA ARG A 88 -18.19 -9.52 3.69
C ARG A 88 -17.93 -8.01 3.72
N ALA A 89 -18.99 -7.20 3.65
CA ALA A 89 -18.91 -5.74 3.57
C ALA A 89 -18.08 -5.13 4.70
N ARG A 90 -18.27 -5.57 5.94
CA ARG A 90 -17.50 -5.05 7.09
C ARG A 90 -15.99 -5.22 6.90
N GLY A 91 -15.56 -6.43 6.50
CA GLY A 91 -14.15 -6.71 6.22
C GLY A 91 -13.62 -5.89 5.06
N GLY A 92 -14.37 -5.79 3.96
CA GLY A 92 -13.96 -4.99 2.79
C GLY A 92 -13.89 -3.49 3.06
N VAL A 93 -14.78 -2.94 3.89
CA VAL A 93 -14.72 -1.52 4.32
C VAL A 93 -13.51 -1.26 5.19
N ILE A 94 -13.23 -2.14 6.16
CA ILE A 94 -12.04 -1.99 7.03
C ILE A 94 -10.77 -2.02 6.17
N ASP A 95 -10.66 -2.99 5.26
CA ASP A 95 -9.53 -3.11 4.34
C ASP A 95 -9.37 -1.85 3.46
N ALA A 96 -10.49 -1.34 2.92
CA ALA A 96 -10.50 -0.12 2.15
C ALA A 96 -10.03 1.11 2.94
N VAL A 97 -10.46 1.26 4.19
CA VAL A 97 -10.04 2.36 5.07
C VAL A 97 -8.56 2.28 5.41
N VAL A 98 -8.06 1.09 5.72
CA VAL A 98 -6.64 0.86 5.99
C VAL A 98 -5.81 1.20 4.75
N ALA A 99 -6.19 0.69 3.58
CA ALA A 99 -5.53 1.01 2.31
C ALA A 99 -5.57 2.51 1.98
N ALA A 100 -6.71 3.18 2.15
CA ALA A 100 -6.84 4.62 1.93
C ALA A 100 -5.93 5.43 2.86
N SER A 101 -5.79 5.00 4.12
CA SER A 101 -4.89 5.62 5.09
C SER A 101 -3.43 5.52 4.64
N TRP A 102 -3.01 4.35 4.14
CA TRP A 102 -1.69 4.15 3.56
C TRP A 102 -1.43 5.06 2.34
N ALA A 103 -2.40 5.15 1.43
CA ALA A 103 -2.32 6.03 0.27
C ALA A 103 -2.17 7.51 0.68
N ALA A 104 -2.99 7.97 1.63
CA ALA A 104 -2.97 9.35 2.11
C ALA A 104 -1.64 9.73 2.77
N MET A 105 -1.09 8.84 3.60
CA MET A 105 0.21 9.06 4.22
C MET A 105 1.37 9.00 3.22
N GLY A 106 1.33 8.04 2.28
CA GLY A 106 2.31 7.96 1.19
C GLY A 106 2.31 9.23 0.32
N TRP A 107 1.12 9.77 0.03
CA TRP A 107 0.95 11.02 -0.70
C TRP A 107 1.49 12.21 0.08
N ARG A 108 1.23 12.27 1.40
CA ARG A 108 1.81 13.30 2.27
C ARG A 108 3.34 13.25 2.25
N HIS A 109 3.95 12.07 2.39
CA HIS A 109 5.40 11.91 2.32
C HIS A 109 5.98 12.26 0.95
N LEU A 110 5.26 11.97 -0.14
CA LEU A 110 5.66 12.38 -1.47
C LEU A 110 5.68 13.91 -1.58
N ARG A 111 4.61 14.58 -1.15
CA ARG A 111 4.49 16.04 -1.21
C ARG A 111 5.48 16.79 -0.31
N THR A 112 5.84 16.25 0.85
CA THR A 112 6.78 16.90 1.78
C THR A 112 8.25 16.70 1.42
N GLY A 113 8.56 15.99 0.33
CA GLY A 113 9.95 15.77 -0.12
C GLY A 113 10.79 14.86 0.78
N GLN A 114 10.16 14.16 1.74
CA GLN A 114 10.87 13.30 2.69
C GLN A 114 11.47 12.02 2.06
N ALA A 115 11.22 11.78 0.77
CA ALA A 115 11.75 10.67 -0.01
C ALA A 115 12.92 11.06 -0.92
N ARG A 116 13.63 12.14 -0.62
CA ARG A 116 14.87 12.48 -1.34
C ARG A 116 15.96 11.47 -1.00
N THR A 117 16.41 10.76 -2.02
CA THR A 117 17.56 9.89 -1.95
C THR A 117 18.41 10.09 -3.18
N ASP A 118 19.71 10.25 -2.97
CA ASP A 118 20.64 10.73 -4.00
C ASP A 118 20.95 9.69 -5.09
N GLY A 119 20.63 8.40 -4.86
CA GLY A 119 20.88 7.31 -5.80
C GLY A 119 19.61 6.72 -6.44
N VAL A 120 19.65 6.51 -7.76
CA VAL A 120 18.60 5.79 -8.51
C VAL A 120 18.82 4.28 -8.41
N ARG A 121 17.93 3.58 -7.71
CA ARG A 121 17.94 2.11 -7.56
C ARG A 121 17.09 1.44 -8.64
N GLY A 122 17.28 0.13 -8.85
CA GLY A 122 16.52 -0.64 -9.85
C GLY A 122 15.00 -0.51 -9.72
N ARG A 123 14.49 -0.47 -8.48
CA ARG A 123 13.06 -0.22 -8.19
C ARG A 123 12.56 1.15 -8.64
N ASP A 124 13.40 2.19 -8.63
CA ASP A 124 13.01 3.54 -9.07
C ASP A 124 12.91 3.61 -10.60
N ARG A 125 13.74 2.81 -11.32
CA ARG A 125 13.62 2.64 -12.77
C ARG A 125 12.35 1.90 -13.14
N LEU A 126 12.03 0.81 -12.42
CA LEU A 126 10.79 0.08 -12.64
C LEU A 126 9.56 0.98 -12.41
N ALA A 127 9.53 1.72 -11.30
CA ALA A 127 8.45 2.67 -11.02
C ALA A 127 8.29 3.72 -12.14
N ARG A 128 9.39 4.24 -12.68
CA ARG A 128 9.37 5.18 -13.82
C ARG A 128 8.82 4.59 -15.10
N ALA A 129 9.11 3.32 -15.38
CA ALA A 129 8.59 2.65 -16.57
C ALA A 129 7.08 2.35 -16.44
N VAL A 130 6.63 1.95 -15.25
CA VAL A 130 5.28 1.42 -15.04
C VAL A 130 4.25 2.50 -14.73
N LEU A 131 4.53 3.49 -13.86
CA LEU A 131 3.52 4.49 -13.47
C LEU A 131 2.86 5.22 -14.66
N PRO A 132 3.59 5.70 -15.68
CA PRO A 132 3.00 6.52 -16.74
C PRO A 132 1.98 5.80 -17.63
N VAL A 133 2.02 4.45 -17.64
CA VAL A 133 1.08 3.62 -18.40
C VAL A 133 -0.16 3.23 -17.57
N LEU A 134 -0.14 3.49 -16.26
CA LEU A 134 -1.27 3.20 -15.37
C LEU A 134 -2.30 4.35 -15.35
N PRO A 135 -3.60 4.05 -15.21
CA PRO A 135 -4.64 5.07 -15.04
C PRO A 135 -4.31 6.05 -13.91
N GLY A 136 -4.29 7.36 -14.20
CA GLY A 136 -3.93 8.39 -13.23
C GLY A 136 -2.44 8.45 -12.83
N GLY A 137 -1.62 7.50 -13.30
CA GLY A 137 -0.22 7.41 -12.89
C GLY A 137 0.68 8.51 -13.46
N ARG A 138 0.30 9.16 -14.59
CA ARG A 138 1.01 10.33 -15.13
C ARG A 138 1.02 11.52 -14.17
N ALA A 139 -0.09 11.79 -13.48
CA ALA A 139 -0.17 12.88 -12.51
C ALA A 139 0.73 12.61 -11.28
N LEU A 140 0.74 11.36 -10.80
CA LEU A 140 1.62 10.94 -9.71
C LEU A 140 3.11 10.99 -10.11
N MET A 141 3.42 10.64 -11.37
CA MET A 141 4.78 10.76 -11.90
C MET A 141 5.22 12.22 -12.00
N ALA A 142 4.35 13.12 -12.48
CA ALA A 142 4.64 14.55 -12.52
C ALA A 142 4.95 15.11 -11.13
N GLN A 143 4.18 14.72 -10.10
CA GLN A 143 4.48 15.10 -8.72
C GLN A 143 5.84 14.56 -8.25
N ALA A 144 6.15 13.30 -8.55
CA ALA A 144 7.42 12.69 -8.17
C ALA A 144 8.62 13.40 -8.83
N GLN A 145 8.49 13.81 -10.10
CA GLN A 145 9.49 14.57 -10.82
C GLN A 145 9.69 15.97 -10.23
N ALA A 146 8.60 16.67 -9.90
CA ALA A 146 8.68 18.00 -9.25
C ALA A 146 9.41 17.95 -7.91
N VAL A 147 9.16 16.92 -7.10
CA VAL A 147 9.83 16.70 -5.79
C VAL A 147 11.32 16.38 -5.96
N ARG A 148 11.70 15.73 -7.07
CA ARG A 148 13.10 15.42 -7.39
C ARG A 148 13.86 16.62 -7.95
N ALA A 149 13.19 17.54 -8.63
CA ALA A 149 13.78 18.74 -9.23
C ALA A 149 13.99 19.90 -8.24
N THR A 150 13.43 19.80 -7.03
CA THR A 150 13.61 20.72 -5.91
C THR A 150 14.68 20.21 -4.95
#